data_AF-A0A0C9S1P7-F1
#
_entry.id   AF-A0A0C9S1P7-F1
#
_cell.length_a   1.000
_cell.length_b   1.000
_cell.length_c   1.000
_cell.angle_alpha   90.00
_cell.angle_beta   90.00
_cell.angle_gamma   90.00
#
_symmetry.space_group_name_H-M   'P 1'
#
loop_
_entity.id
_entity.type
_entity.pdbx_description
1 polymer ?
#
loop_
_entity_poly.entity_id
_entity_poly.type
_entity_poly.pdbx_seq_one_letter_code
_entity_poly.pdbx_strand_id
1 'polypeptide(L)'
;MWNTSCSYRHYSASASALKTRNFLSARGVGIWNGTIKNCVASFPFGVQSSDTWHRLRRFSSSSLWLKLQSKERRCRKSAELRVRAAVVFKDLDPDDFRHPLDKQNTALLRTFPGLNDFGKILLGPVAEQIMLLENIGTSVLVTKNQLPDLHQIMIEAANILCIEAPDLYVRQNPVPNAYTLTIGGRKPFIVVHTSIVELLTLKELQAVLAHELGHLKCDHGIWLTFANILMLGTYSIPGLGSFIEEQLFRWLRAAELTCDRAALLVVQDPKIVISALMKLAGGCPSLADQLSVDAFLEQARSYDAASSSPVGWYLRNAQTRQLSHPLPVLRAREIDQWARNPQYKALLARAYTAAIGTATSTNNPTPRPTPTSALLIKQS
;
A
#
# COMPACT_ATOMS: atom_id res chain seq x y z
N MET A 1 -33.66 22.23 30.77
CA MET A 1 -34.13 22.35 32.16
C MET A 1 -33.28 21.43 33.03
N TRP A 2 -32.53 22.04 33.96
CA TRP A 2 -32.05 21.53 35.27
C TRP A 2 -31.21 20.22 35.31
N ASN A 3 -29.89 20.25 35.57
CA ASN A 3 -29.16 20.43 36.87
C ASN A 3 -29.35 19.20 37.79
N THR A 4 -28.33 18.54 38.35
CA THR A 4 -27.45 19.02 39.45
C THR A 4 -26.24 18.12 39.74
N SER A 5 -25.12 18.78 40.11
CA SER A 5 -24.15 18.54 41.22
C SER A 5 -23.37 17.21 41.37
N CYS A 6 -22.20 17.08 42.00
CA CYS A 6 -21.05 17.89 42.47
C CYS A 6 -20.37 17.04 43.57
N SER A 7 -19.04 16.81 43.58
CA SER A 7 -18.24 16.83 44.82
C SER A 7 -16.73 16.74 44.55
N TYR A 8 -16.01 17.65 45.20
CA TYR A 8 -14.56 17.80 45.30
C TYR A 8 -14.05 17.09 46.56
N ARG A 9 -12.83 16.52 46.53
CA ARG A 9 -12.01 16.38 47.76
C ARG A 9 -10.52 16.47 47.45
N HIS A 10 -9.89 17.48 48.05
CA HIS A 10 -8.45 17.64 48.22
C HIS A 10 -7.94 16.73 49.34
N TYR A 11 -6.69 16.26 49.21
CA TYR A 11 -5.79 16.04 50.35
C TYR A 11 -4.38 16.49 49.97
N SER A 12 -3.85 17.40 50.78
CA SER A 12 -2.45 17.84 50.83
C SER A 12 -1.74 17.15 51.99
N ALA A 13 -0.49 16.72 51.81
CA ALA A 13 0.48 16.57 52.90
C ALA A 13 1.91 16.55 52.36
N SER A 14 2.80 17.11 53.17
CA SER A 14 4.07 17.76 52.87
C SER A 14 5.28 16.86 52.63
N ALA A 15 6.31 17.52 52.09
CA ALA A 15 7.67 17.07 51.84
C ALA A 15 8.46 16.62 53.10
N SER A 16 9.45 15.75 52.90
CA SER A 16 10.81 15.88 53.46
C SER A 16 11.81 14.82 52.93
N ALA A 17 12.99 15.34 52.58
CA ALA A 17 14.34 14.79 52.76
C ALA A 17 14.93 13.74 51.78
N LEU A 18 15.97 14.24 51.09
CA LEU A 18 17.15 13.63 50.47
C LEU A 18 17.52 12.20 50.89
N LYS A 19 17.86 11.38 49.88
CA LYS A 19 19.17 10.68 49.86
C LYS A 19 19.62 10.34 48.44
N THR A 20 20.87 10.70 48.18
CA THR A 20 21.68 10.52 46.97
C THR A 20 21.79 9.06 46.52
N ARG A 21 21.66 8.81 45.22
CA ARG A 21 22.35 7.70 44.54
C ARG A 21 22.48 7.97 43.04
N ASN A 22 23.73 8.09 42.59
CA ASN A 22 24.14 8.04 41.20
C ASN A 22 23.57 6.80 40.52
N PHE A 23 22.85 6.96 39.41
CA PHE A 23 22.66 5.90 38.43
C PHE A 23 22.77 6.48 37.02
N LEU A 24 23.88 6.14 36.38
CA LEU A 24 24.10 6.24 34.94
C LEU A 24 22.95 5.53 34.22
N SER A 25 22.19 6.26 33.41
CA SER A 25 21.17 5.69 32.54
C SER A 25 21.85 5.07 31.32
N ALA A 26 22.18 3.78 31.43
CA ALA A 26 22.39 2.92 30.27
C ALA A 26 21.01 2.50 29.75
N ARG A 27 20.52 3.15 28.69
CA ARG A 27 19.38 2.65 27.91
C ARG A 27 19.89 1.57 26.95
N GLY A 28 19.87 0.32 27.42
CA GLY A 28 19.96 -0.85 26.57
C GLY A 28 18.61 -1.11 25.90
N VAL A 29 18.61 -1.24 24.58
CA VAL A 29 17.49 -1.76 23.80
C VAL A 29 17.39 -3.26 24.09
N GLY A 30 16.43 -3.62 24.93
CA GLY A 30 16.10 -5.01 25.24
C GLY A 30 15.20 -5.60 24.16
N ILE A 31 15.73 -6.59 23.44
CA ILE A 31 15.00 -7.57 22.66
C ILE A 31 13.98 -8.25 23.58
N TRP A 32 12.69 -8.21 23.24
CA TRP A 32 11.65 -8.99 23.93
C TRP A 32 11.01 -9.98 22.96
N ASN A 33 11.56 -11.20 22.98
CA ASN A 33 10.87 -12.43 22.60
C ASN A 33 10.16 -12.96 23.86
N GLY A 34 8.87 -13.29 23.80
CA GLY A 34 8.19 -13.86 24.96
C GLY A 34 6.69 -14.13 24.86
N THR A 35 6.34 -15.23 24.19
CA THR A 35 5.46 -16.31 24.70
C THR A 35 3.94 -16.10 24.82
N ILE A 36 3.25 -16.88 23.96
CA ILE A 36 1.88 -17.36 24.01
C ILE A 36 1.48 -17.89 25.41
N LYS A 37 0.35 -17.45 25.95
CA LYS A 37 -0.43 -18.23 26.94
C LYS A 37 -1.92 -18.21 26.62
N ASN A 38 -2.45 -19.43 26.62
CA ASN A 38 -3.80 -19.91 26.39
C ASN A 38 -4.93 -19.12 27.07
N CYS A 39 -6.07 -19.03 26.37
CA CYS A 39 -7.40 -19.24 26.95
C CYS A 39 -8.27 -19.98 25.93
N VAL A 40 -8.35 -21.30 26.07
CA VAL A 40 -9.43 -22.15 25.55
C VAL A 40 -10.46 -22.26 26.67
N ALA A 41 -11.71 -21.88 26.41
CA ALA A 41 -12.88 -22.43 27.09
C ALA A 41 -14.18 -22.10 26.32
N SER A 42 -14.63 -23.09 25.55
CA SER A 42 -15.99 -23.63 25.52
C SER A 42 -17.18 -22.75 25.10
N PHE A 43 -17.64 -23.01 23.87
CA PHE A 43 -19.05 -22.91 23.47
C PHE A 43 -19.94 -23.87 24.28
N PRO A 44 -21.25 -23.59 24.35
CA PRO A 44 -22.22 -24.65 24.12
C PRO A 44 -23.17 -24.31 22.97
N PHE A 45 -23.33 -25.27 22.07
CA PHE A 45 -24.46 -25.38 21.15
C PHE A 45 -25.71 -25.82 21.93
N GLY A 46 -26.87 -25.28 21.57
CA GLY A 46 -28.18 -25.74 22.05
C GLY A 46 -29.28 -25.28 21.08
N VAL A 47 -29.71 -26.20 20.23
CA VAL A 47 -30.88 -26.09 19.35
C VAL A 47 -32.14 -26.45 20.16
N GLN A 48 -33.20 -25.63 20.14
CA GLN A 48 -34.58 -26.11 20.05
C GLN A 48 -35.61 -24.99 19.82
N SER A 49 -36.63 -25.36 19.05
CA SER A 49 -37.75 -24.58 18.53
C SER A 49 -38.76 -24.06 19.56
N SER A 50 -39.48 -22.99 19.24
CA SER A 50 -40.95 -23.00 19.17
C SER A 50 -41.53 -21.66 18.72
N ASP A 51 -42.57 -21.76 17.90
CA ASP A 51 -43.43 -20.69 17.40
C ASP A 51 -44.14 -19.92 18.52
N THR A 52 -44.43 -18.62 18.29
CA THR A 52 -45.80 -18.06 18.43
C THR A 52 -45.90 -16.62 17.93
N TRP A 53 -46.90 -16.41 17.06
CA TRP A 53 -47.44 -15.15 16.53
C TRP A 53 -48.14 -14.35 17.66
N HIS A 54 -48.32 -13.02 17.70
CA HIS A 54 -48.72 -12.00 16.72
C HIS A 54 -48.40 -10.59 17.29
N ARG A 55 -48.10 -9.58 16.45
CA ARG A 55 -48.86 -8.29 16.41
C ARG A 55 -48.49 -7.44 15.18
N LEU A 56 -49.47 -7.26 14.29
CA LEU A 56 -49.45 -6.41 13.10
C LEU A 56 -49.38 -4.91 13.46
N ARG A 57 -48.54 -4.15 12.74
CA ARG A 57 -48.87 -2.78 12.29
C ARG A 57 -48.39 -2.57 10.86
N ARG A 58 -49.37 -2.43 9.95
CA ARG A 58 -49.22 -1.98 8.56
C ARG A 58 -48.76 -0.52 8.56
N PHE A 59 -47.70 -0.21 7.81
CA PHE A 59 -47.49 1.11 7.23
C PHE A 59 -47.23 0.97 5.73
N SER A 60 -48.16 1.52 4.95
CA SER A 60 -48.07 1.74 3.51
C SER A 60 -47.06 2.87 3.25
N SER A 61 -46.11 2.67 2.33
CA SER A 61 -45.28 3.77 1.81
C SER A 61 -44.78 3.45 0.40
N SER A 62 -45.66 3.64 -0.57
CA SER A 62 -45.36 3.69 -2.01
C SER A 62 -44.42 4.85 -2.38
N SER A 63 -44.23 5.84 -1.49
CA SER A 63 -43.40 7.03 -1.71
C SER A 63 -41.89 6.82 -1.51
N LEU A 64 -41.48 5.77 -0.79
CA LEU A 64 -40.06 5.46 -0.58
C LEU A 64 -39.44 4.77 -1.81
N TRP A 65 -40.21 3.95 -2.52
CA TRP A 65 -39.78 3.26 -3.73
C TRP A 65 -39.50 4.23 -4.90
N LEU A 66 -40.31 5.28 -5.05
CA LEU A 66 -40.12 6.29 -6.09
C LEU A 66 -38.89 7.18 -5.86
N LYS A 67 -38.54 7.47 -4.59
CA LYS A 67 -37.33 8.24 -4.27
C LYS A 67 -36.04 7.44 -4.51
N LEU A 68 -36.06 6.13 -4.24
CA LEU A 68 -34.93 5.23 -4.52
C LEU A 68 -34.68 5.08 -6.03
N GLN A 69 -35.74 4.91 -6.83
CA GLN A 69 -35.61 4.81 -8.29
C GLN A 69 -35.16 6.12 -8.96
N SER A 70 -35.50 7.29 -8.40
CA SER A 70 -35.04 8.58 -8.97
C SER A 70 -33.54 8.83 -8.70
N LYS A 71 -33.01 8.33 -7.58
CA LYS A 71 -31.60 8.45 -7.20
C LYS A 71 -30.71 7.54 -8.07
N GLU A 72 -31.18 6.33 -8.38
CA GLU A 72 -30.52 5.43 -9.35
C GLU A 72 -30.47 6.01 -10.77
N ARG A 73 -31.55 6.65 -11.24
CA ARG A 73 -31.58 7.26 -12.58
C ARG A 73 -30.67 8.49 -12.69
N ARG A 74 -30.47 9.24 -11.60
CA ARG A 74 -29.53 10.38 -11.56
C ARG A 74 -28.07 9.91 -11.50
N CYS A 75 -27.76 8.80 -10.83
CA CYS A 75 -26.43 8.19 -10.87
C CYS A 75 -26.07 7.60 -12.24
N ARG A 76 -27.04 7.04 -12.98
CA ARG A 76 -26.78 6.47 -14.32
C ARG A 76 -26.47 7.51 -15.40
N LYS A 77 -26.95 8.75 -15.28
CA LYS A 77 -26.75 9.79 -16.30
C LYS A 77 -25.43 10.58 -16.19
N SER A 78 -24.66 10.39 -15.11
CA SER A 78 -23.31 10.96 -14.99
C SER A 78 -22.19 10.00 -15.41
N ALA A 79 -22.52 8.80 -15.90
CA ALA A 79 -21.58 7.73 -16.22
C ALA A 79 -21.21 7.63 -17.71
N GLU A 80 -21.12 8.77 -18.41
CA GLU A 80 -20.58 8.85 -19.78
C GLU A 80 -19.38 9.80 -19.87
N LEU A 81 -18.51 9.80 -18.86
CA LEU A 81 -17.09 10.04 -19.13
C LEU A 81 -16.49 8.68 -19.45
N ARG A 82 -16.10 8.47 -20.72
CA ARG A 82 -15.26 7.34 -21.11
C ARG A 82 -14.00 7.36 -20.27
N VAL A 83 -13.97 6.57 -19.19
CA VAL A 83 -12.73 6.24 -18.47
C VAL A 83 -11.87 5.52 -19.50
N ARG A 84 -10.84 6.21 -20.00
CA ARG A 84 -9.86 5.56 -20.87
C ARG A 84 -9.24 4.42 -20.07
N ALA A 85 -9.24 3.21 -20.64
CA ALA A 85 -8.55 2.08 -20.04
C ALA A 85 -7.10 2.47 -19.78
N ALA A 86 -6.57 2.10 -18.60
CA ALA A 86 -5.19 2.38 -18.24
C ALA A 86 -4.25 1.74 -19.26
N VAL A 87 -3.22 2.48 -19.67
CA VAL A 87 -2.24 1.98 -20.63
C VAL A 87 -1.23 1.07 -19.94
N VAL A 88 -0.87 -0.05 -20.57
CA VAL A 88 0.16 -0.97 -20.08
C VAL A 88 1.54 -0.51 -20.54
N PHE A 89 2.52 -0.45 -19.64
CA PHE A 89 3.91 -0.12 -19.99
C PHE A 89 4.64 -1.38 -20.39
N LYS A 90 4.81 -1.63 -21.69
CA LYS A 90 5.67 -2.71 -22.17
C LYS A 90 7.13 -2.42 -21.81
N ASP A 91 7.84 -3.47 -21.39
CA ASP A 91 9.27 -3.44 -21.08
C ASP A 91 9.65 -2.35 -20.05
N LEU A 92 8.80 -2.15 -19.04
CA LEU A 92 9.07 -1.18 -17.96
C LEU A 92 10.23 -1.66 -17.10
N ASP A 93 11.34 -0.95 -17.15
CA ASP A 93 12.49 -1.16 -16.28
C ASP A 93 12.28 -0.47 -14.91
N PRO A 94 12.73 -1.05 -13.78
CA PRO A 94 12.63 -0.39 -12.48
C PRO A 94 13.24 1.03 -12.46
N ASP A 95 14.36 1.23 -13.17
CA ASP A 95 15.06 2.52 -13.20
C ASP A 95 14.35 3.59 -14.05
N ASP A 96 13.34 3.23 -14.84
CA ASP A 96 12.55 4.18 -15.63
C ASP A 96 11.75 5.15 -14.73
N PHE A 97 11.33 4.69 -13.55
CA PHE A 97 10.52 5.47 -12.60
C PHE A 97 11.14 5.64 -11.21
N ARG A 98 12.22 4.89 -10.92
CA ARG A 98 12.94 4.96 -9.65
C ARG A 98 13.28 6.39 -9.25
N HIS A 99 13.03 6.74 -8.00
CA HIS A 99 13.37 8.04 -7.46
C HIS A 99 14.90 8.25 -7.50
N PRO A 100 15.42 9.43 -7.87
CA PRO A 100 16.87 9.64 -8.01
C PRO A 100 17.68 9.28 -6.75
N LEU A 101 17.14 9.63 -5.57
CA LEU A 101 17.77 9.26 -4.29
C LEU A 101 17.78 7.75 -4.05
N ASP A 102 16.73 7.04 -4.46
CA ASP A 102 16.69 5.58 -4.36
C ASP A 102 17.69 4.96 -5.34
N LYS A 103 17.75 5.44 -6.58
CA LYS A 103 18.72 4.98 -7.59
C LYS A 103 20.17 5.13 -7.12
N GLN A 104 20.51 6.30 -6.56
CA GLN A 104 21.85 6.57 -6.02
C GLN A 104 22.19 5.65 -4.85
N ASN A 105 21.28 5.52 -3.88
CA ASN A 105 21.48 4.72 -2.69
C ASN A 105 21.53 3.22 -2.99
N THR A 106 20.67 2.73 -3.87
CA THR A 106 20.69 1.33 -4.34
C THR A 106 21.98 1.03 -5.12
N ALA A 107 22.46 1.96 -5.95
CA ALA A 107 23.74 1.80 -6.64
C ALA A 107 24.90 1.69 -5.65
N LEU A 108 24.91 2.48 -4.58
CA LEU A 108 25.91 2.37 -3.51
C LEU A 108 25.86 1.00 -2.83
N LEU A 109 24.67 0.50 -2.49
CA LEU A 109 24.52 -0.81 -1.85
C LEU A 109 25.00 -1.96 -2.75
N ARG A 110 24.86 -1.85 -4.08
CA ARG A 110 25.35 -2.86 -5.05
C ARG A 110 26.88 -2.96 -5.14
N THR A 111 27.63 -1.94 -4.68
CA THR A 111 29.10 -1.94 -4.80
C THR A 111 29.82 -2.76 -3.73
N PHE A 112 29.13 -3.15 -2.66
CA PHE A 112 29.73 -3.92 -1.58
C PHE A 112 29.92 -5.40 -2.01
N PRO A 113 31.14 -5.95 -1.99
CA PRO A 113 31.42 -7.32 -2.45
C PRO A 113 30.84 -8.40 -1.52
N GLY A 114 30.39 -9.54 -2.08
CA GLY A 114 29.84 -10.68 -1.33
C GLY A 114 28.33 -10.65 -1.05
N LEU A 115 27.64 -9.62 -1.55
CA LEU A 115 26.22 -9.36 -1.29
C LEU A 115 25.24 -10.27 -2.04
N ASN A 116 25.56 -10.59 -3.30
CA ASN A 116 24.68 -11.40 -4.15
C ASN A 116 24.53 -12.85 -3.63
N ASP A 117 25.50 -13.32 -2.86
CA ASP A 117 25.54 -14.69 -2.33
C ASP A 117 24.89 -14.82 -0.94
N PHE A 118 24.62 -13.70 -0.25
CA PHE A 118 24.15 -13.67 1.14
C PHE A 118 22.63 -13.65 1.32
N GLY A 119 21.87 -13.41 0.24
CA GLY A 119 20.41 -13.30 0.27
C GLY A 119 19.66 -14.55 0.75
N LYS A 120 20.36 -15.67 0.93
CA LYS A 120 19.79 -16.96 1.40
C LYS A 120 19.95 -17.22 2.90
N ILE A 121 20.71 -16.40 3.63
CA ILE A 121 21.21 -16.79 4.96
C ILE A 121 20.42 -16.17 6.13
N LEU A 122 19.64 -15.10 5.94
CA LEU A 122 19.35 -14.26 7.11
C LEU A 122 18.02 -14.51 7.85
N LEU A 123 16.88 -14.68 7.19
CA LEU A 123 15.76 -15.30 7.88
C LEU A 123 15.98 -16.79 7.69
N GLY A 124 16.50 -17.47 8.71
CA GLY A 124 16.61 -18.93 8.64
C GLY A 124 15.28 -19.49 8.10
N PRO A 125 15.29 -20.50 7.21
CA PRO A 125 14.09 -20.97 6.50
C PRO A 125 12.85 -21.15 7.40
N VAL A 126 13.08 -21.45 8.68
CA VAL A 126 12.10 -21.56 9.76
C VAL A 126 11.37 -20.26 10.08
N ALA A 127 12.05 -19.10 10.20
CA ALA A 127 11.40 -17.83 10.54
C ALA A 127 10.53 -17.33 9.38
N GLU A 128 11.04 -17.42 8.14
CA GLU A 128 10.27 -17.20 6.90
C GLU A 128 9.03 -18.11 6.86
N GLN A 129 9.21 -19.38 7.20
CA GLN A 129 8.12 -20.36 7.19
C GLN A 129 7.10 -20.12 8.30
N ILE A 130 7.50 -19.65 9.49
CA ILE A 130 6.58 -19.27 10.56
C ILE A 130 5.76 -18.04 10.15
N MET A 131 6.39 -16.98 9.64
CA MET A 131 5.68 -15.80 9.17
C MET A 131 4.73 -16.13 8.01
N LEU A 132 5.15 -17.00 7.10
CA LEU A 132 4.28 -17.51 6.04
C LEU A 132 3.09 -18.28 6.60
N LEU A 133 3.34 -19.24 7.50
CA LEU A 133 2.28 -20.10 8.05
C LEU A 133 1.29 -19.31 8.91
N GLU A 134 1.76 -18.33 9.69
CA GLU A 134 0.88 -17.45 10.45
C GLU A 134 0.01 -16.61 9.50
N ASN A 135 0.61 -15.98 8.49
CA ASN A 135 -0.12 -15.13 7.56
C ASN A 135 -1.09 -15.94 6.69
N ILE A 136 -0.68 -17.08 6.13
CA ILE A 136 -1.56 -17.97 5.36
C ILE A 136 -2.65 -18.55 6.26
N GLY A 137 -2.30 -18.98 7.48
CA GLY A 137 -3.24 -19.65 8.40
C GLY A 137 -4.32 -18.72 8.97
N THR A 138 -4.13 -17.39 8.91
CA THR A 138 -5.06 -16.40 9.48
C THR A 138 -5.63 -15.41 8.46
N SER A 139 -5.41 -15.65 7.16
CA SER A 139 -5.85 -14.75 6.09
C SER A 139 -6.64 -15.48 5.00
N VAL A 140 -7.43 -14.72 4.25
CA VAL A 140 -8.23 -15.21 3.12
C VAL A 140 -7.47 -15.00 1.82
N LEU A 141 -7.18 -16.08 1.09
CA LEU A 141 -6.52 -16.00 -0.22
C LEU A 141 -7.46 -15.39 -1.27
N VAL A 142 -7.01 -14.37 -1.98
CA VAL A 142 -7.74 -13.74 -3.07
C VAL A 142 -7.54 -14.56 -4.35
N THR A 143 -8.63 -14.94 -5.01
CA THR A 143 -8.62 -15.70 -6.26
C THR A 143 -9.72 -15.20 -7.21
N LYS A 144 -9.73 -15.69 -8.45
CA LYS A 144 -10.84 -15.42 -9.39
C LYS A 144 -12.23 -15.78 -8.85
N ASN A 145 -12.30 -16.77 -7.95
CA ASN A 145 -13.55 -17.27 -7.38
C ASN A 145 -13.82 -16.73 -5.96
N GLN A 146 -12.87 -15.99 -5.39
CA GLN A 146 -12.94 -15.45 -4.03
C GLN A 146 -12.35 -14.05 -4.00
N LEU A 147 -13.20 -13.04 -3.80
CA LEU A 147 -12.83 -11.62 -3.92
C LEU A 147 -12.37 -11.25 -5.36
N PRO A 148 -13.21 -11.50 -6.38
CA PRO A 148 -12.83 -11.37 -7.80
C PRO A 148 -12.39 -9.94 -8.17
N ASP A 149 -13.00 -8.91 -7.57
CA ASP A 149 -12.63 -7.51 -7.85
C ASP A 149 -11.21 -7.20 -7.38
N LEU A 150 -10.82 -7.68 -6.19
CA LEU A 150 -9.47 -7.53 -5.65
C LEU A 150 -8.46 -8.31 -6.50
N HIS A 151 -8.83 -9.53 -6.90
CA HIS A 151 -8.02 -10.33 -7.80
C HIS A 151 -7.79 -9.58 -9.13
N GLN A 152 -8.83 -9.00 -9.71
CA GLN A 152 -8.74 -8.28 -10.98
C GLN A 152 -7.81 -7.07 -10.90
N ILE A 153 -7.96 -6.20 -9.91
CA ILE A 153 -7.11 -5.00 -9.79
C ILE A 153 -5.65 -5.36 -9.52
N MET A 154 -5.40 -6.48 -8.82
CA MET A 154 -4.07 -7.01 -8.55
C MET A 154 -3.38 -7.49 -9.83
N ILE A 155 -4.08 -8.30 -10.63
CA ILE A 155 -3.59 -8.76 -11.93
C ILE A 155 -3.37 -7.58 -12.89
N GLU A 156 -4.29 -6.62 -12.95
CA GLU A 156 -4.15 -5.42 -13.77
C GLU A 156 -2.90 -4.62 -13.37
N ALA A 157 -2.70 -4.38 -12.07
CA ALA A 157 -1.55 -3.64 -11.56
C ALA A 157 -0.22 -4.35 -11.87
N ALA A 158 -0.15 -5.67 -11.65
CA ALA A 158 1.05 -6.47 -11.96
C ALA A 158 1.37 -6.46 -13.46
N ASN A 159 0.36 -6.58 -14.32
CA ASN A 159 0.52 -6.50 -15.77
C ASN A 159 1.04 -5.11 -16.20
N ILE A 160 0.50 -4.02 -15.65
CA ILE A 160 0.93 -2.66 -15.98
C ILE A 160 2.40 -2.43 -15.58
N LEU A 161 2.84 -3.00 -14.45
CA LEU A 161 4.22 -2.90 -13.96
C LEU A 161 5.17 -3.94 -14.58
N CYS A 162 4.70 -4.79 -15.49
CA CYS A 162 5.47 -5.88 -16.08
C CYS A 162 6.15 -6.78 -15.03
N ILE A 163 5.37 -7.34 -14.12
CA ILE A 163 5.82 -8.33 -13.13
C ILE A 163 4.82 -9.47 -13.03
N GLU A 164 5.28 -10.64 -12.58
CA GLU A 164 4.39 -11.73 -12.20
C GLU A 164 3.56 -11.32 -10.97
N ALA A 165 2.25 -11.55 -11.03
CA ALA A 165 1.38 -11.20 -9.92
C ALA A 165 1.66 -12.09 -8.69
N PRO A 166 2.09 -11.53 -7.55
CA PRO A 166 2.20 -12.28 -6.29
C PRO A 166 0.82 -12.76 -5.82
N ASP A 167 0.82 -13.69 -4.87
CA ASP A 167 -0.42 -14.07 -4.19
C ASP A 167 -0.91 -12.90 -3.31
N LEU A 168 -2.23 -12.73 -3.20
CA LEU A 168 -2.83 -11.67 -2.41
C LEU A 168 -3.71 -12.27 -1.31
N TYR A 169 -3.51 -11.82 -0.07
CA TYR A 169 -4.26 -12.26 1.09
C TYR A 169 -4.97 -11.09 1.77
N VAL A 170 -6.18 -11.33 2.28
CA VAL A 170 -6.90 -10.38 3.14
C VAL A 170 -6.85 -10.86 4.58
N ARG A 171 -6.26 -10.05 5.47
CA ARG A 171 -6.17 -10.33 6.91
C ARG A 171 -7.15 -9.44 7.68
N GLN A 172 -7.91 -10.04 8.60
CA GLN A 172 -8.75 -9.25 9.49
C GLN A 172 -7.86 -8.44 10.43
N ASN A 173 -7.96 -7.11 10.35
CA ASN A 173 -7.26 -6.20 11.24
C ASN A 173 -7.92 -4.80 11.16
N PRO A 174 -8.22 -4.16 12.30
CA PRO A 174 -8.80 -2.82 12.33
C PRO A 174 -7.79 -1.71 11.96
N VAL A 175 -6.49 -1.97 12.03
CA VAL A 175 -5.45 -0.98 11.70
C VAL A 175 -5.17 -0.99 10.20
N PRO A 176 -5.32 0.13 9.48
CA PRO A 176 -5.00 0.22 8.05
C PRO A 176 -3.55 -0.18 7.78
N ASN A 177 -3.34 -1.29 7.05
CA ASN A 177 -2.02 -1.65 6.56
C ASN A 177 -2.09 -2.56 5.32
N ALA A 178 -1.04 -2.49 4.51
CA ALA A 178 -0.71 -3.46 3.47
C ALA A 178 0.80 -3.67 3.50
N TYR A 179 1.27 -4.87 3.19
CA TYR A 179 2.70 -5.15 3.12
C TYR A 179 3.00 -6.33 2.22
N THR A 180 4.24 -6.34 1.73
CA THR A 180 4.74 -7.38 0.84
C THR A 180 5.80 -8.24 1.53
N LEU A 181 5.73 -9.55 1.33
CA LEU A 181 6.72 -10.51 1.82
C LEU A 181 7.33 -11.32 0.66
N THR A 182 8.65 -11.31 0.61
CA THR A 182 9.47 -12.13 -0.30
C THR A 182 10.12 -13.25 0.51
N ILE A 183 9.97 -14.50 0.07
CA ILE A 183 10.55 -15.68 0.72
C ILE A 183 11.50 -16.36 -0.25
N GLY A 184 12.67 -16.79 0.23
CA GLY A 184 13.68 -17.43 -0.61
C GLY A 184 13.12 -18.66 -1.34
N GLY A 185 13.14 -18.62 -2.68
CA GLY A 185 12.72 -19.75 -3.53
C GLY A 185 11.21 -20.00 -3.57
N ARG A 186 10.38 -19.06 -3.11
CA ARG A 186 8.91 -19.13 -3.22
C ARG A 186 8.34 -17.90 -3.90
N LYS A 187 7.11 -18.04 -4.37
CA LYS A 187 6.34 -16.92 -4.91
C LYS A 187 6.13 -15.86 -3.82
N PRO A 188 6.38 -14.57 -4.09
CA PRO A 188 6.06 -13.49 -3.16
C PRO A 188 4.55 -13.39 -2.95
N PHE A 189 4.16 -12.79 -1.82
CA PHE A 189 2.77 -12.51 -1.51
C PHE A 189 2.59 -11.14 -0.84
N ILE A 190 1.41 -10.57 -1.04
CA ILE A 190 0.96 -9.31 -0.44
C ILE A 190 -0.17 -9.61 0.53
N VAL A 191 -0.15 -8.96 1.69
CA VAL A 191 -1.24 -9.01 2.66
C VAL A 191 -1.87 -7.63 2.76
N VAL A 192 -3.19 -7.55 2.64
CA VAL A 192 -3.95 -6.32 2.88
C VAL A 192 -4.88 -6.50 4.08
N HIS A 193 -4.98 -5.49 4.91
CA HIS A 193 -5.89 -5.50 6.05
C HIS A 193 -7.32 -5.13 5.62
N THR A 194 -8.31 -5.74 6.28
CA THR A 194 -9.75 -5.44 6.06
C THR A 194 -10.09 -3.97 6.21
N SER A 195 -9.40 -3.25 7.11
CA SER A 195 -9.55 -1.82 7.34
C SER A 195 -9.25 -0.96 6.10
N ILE A 196 -8.25 -1.31 5.28
CA ILE A 196 -7.98 -0.59 4.02
C ILE A 196 -9.05 -0.93 2.98
N VAL A 197 -9.48 -2.20 2.91
CA VAL A 197 -10.53 -2.65 1.98
C VAL A 197 -11.85 -1.92 2.23
N GLU A 198 -12.18 -1.65 3.49
CA GLU A 198 -13.38 -0.89 3.88
C GLU A 198 -13.22 0.62 3.65
N LEU A 199 -12.02 1.17 3.88
CA LEU A 199 -11.75 2.62 3.82
C LEU A 199 -11.58 3.16 2.39
N LEU A 200 -10.96 2.38 1.51
CA LEU A 200 -10.54 2.83 0.18
C LEU A 200 -11.51 2.37 -0.91
N THR A 201 -11.70 3.22 -1.91
CA THR A 201 -12.33 2.80 -3.16
C THR A 201 -11.46 1.78 -3.89
N LEU A 202 -12.05 1.01 -4.82
CA LEU A 202 -11.32 -0.03 -5.56
C LEU A 202 -10.09 0.52 -6.31
N LYS A 203 -10.16 1.75 -6.84
CA LYS A 203 -9.04 2.42 -7.52
C LYS A 203 -7.96 2.92 -6.55
N GLU A 204 -8.34 3.40 -5.37
CA GLU A 204 -7.39 3.76 -4.31
C GLU A 204 -6.70 2.51 -3.74
N LEU A 205 -7.45 1.40 -3.57
CA LEU A 205 -6.88 0.11 -3.19
C LEU A 205 -5.92 -0.41 -4.26
N GLN A 206 -6.24 -0.24 -5.55
CA GLN A 206 -5.33 -0.56 -6.65
C GLN A 206 -4.04 0.28 -6.57
N ALA A 207 -4.10 1.55 -6.15
CA ALA A 207 -2.92 2.37 -5.91
C ALA A 207 -2.05 1.80 -4.77
N VAL A 208 -2.66 1.34 -3.66
CA VAL A 208 -1.94 0.70 -2.56
C VAL A 208 -1.28 -0.62 -3.00
N LEU A 209 -2.02 -1.47 -3.73
CA LEU A 209 -1.43 -2.71 -4.28
C LEU A 209 -0.29 -2.41 -5.27
N ALA A 210 -0.43 -1.38 -6.10
CA ALA A 210 0.62 -0.96 -7.03
C ALA A 210 1.85 -0.39 -6.31
N HIS A 211 1.66 0.28 -5.17
CA HIS A 211 2.75 0.71 -4.29
C HIS A 211 3.53 -0.50 -3.76
N GLU A 212 2.83 -1.50 -3.22
CA GLU A 212 3.42 -2.76 -2.75
C GLU A 212 4.16 -3.51 -3.86
N LEU A 213 3.56 -3.57 -5.05
CA LEU A 213 4.20 -4.12 -6.24
C LEU A 213 5.45 -3.33 -6.67
N GLY A 214 5.49 -2.02 -6.41
CA GLY A 214 6.68 -1.20 -6.60
C GLY A 214 7.87 -1.68 -5.78
N HIS A 215 7.64 -2.14 -4.54
CA HIS A 215 8.69 -2.73 -3.73
C HIS A 215 9.23 -4.03 -4.33
N LEU A 216 8.36 -4.87 -4.91
CA LEU A 216 8.78 -6.08 -5.62
C LEU A 216 9.55 -5.75 -6.89
N LYS A 217 9.02 -4.86 -7.73
CA LYS A 217 9.65 -4.45 -9.00
C LYS A 217 11.06 -3.90 -8.78
N CYS A 218 11.26 -3.19 -7.67
CA CYS A 218 12.51 -2.52 -7.36
C CYS A 218 13.41 -3.30 -6.38
N ASP A 219 13.06 -4.54 -6.04
CA ASP A 219 13.80 -5.40 -5.11
C ASP A 219 14.06 -4.77 -3.72
N HIS A 220 13.16 -3.91 -3.25
CA HIS A 220 13.36 -3.16 -2.00
C HIS A 220 13.42 -4.07 -0.76
N GLY A 221 12.71 -5.20 -0.75
CA GLY A 221 12.73 -6.14 0.40
C GLY A 221 14.12 -6.74 0.66
N ILE A 222 14.90 -6.97 -0.40
CA ILE A 222 16.25 -7.55 -0.30
C ILE A 222 17.21 -6.55 0.35
N TRP A 223 17.13 -5.29 -0.06
CA TRP A 223 18.00 -4.22 0.46
C TRP A 223 17.71 -3.86 1.92
N LEU A 224 16.43 -3.86 2.34
CA LEU A 224 16.07 -3.67 3.75
C LEU A 224 16.66 -4.76 4.64
N THR A 225 16.59 -6.01 4.17
CA THR A 225 17.19 -7.16 4.87
C THR A 225 18.69 -6.97 5.04
N PHE A 226 19.39 -6.58 3.97
CA PHE A 226 20.83 -6.35 4.02
C PHE A 226 21.21 -5.23 5.01
N ALA A 227 20.47 -4.14 4.99
CA ALA A 227 20.77 -3.01 5.84
C ALA A 227 20.58 -3.31 7.34
N ASN A 228 19.61 -4.16 7.69
CA ASN A 228 19.44 -4.66 9.06
C ASN A 228 20.63 -5.53 9.52
N ILE A 229 21.23 -6.34 8.64
CA ILE A 229 22.46 -7.10 8.93
C ILE A 229 23.61 -6.15 9.21
N LEU A 230 23.77 -5.18 8.31
CA LEU A 230 24.87 -4.23 8.38
C LEU A 230 24.77 -3.41 9.67
N MET A 231 23.55 -3.05 10.10
CA MET A 231 23.31 -2.47 11.43
C MET A 231 23.81 -3.36 12.57
N LEU A 232 23.52 -4.66 12.59
CA LEU A 232 23.97 -5.58 13.64
C LEU A 232 25.49 -5.55 13.86
N GLY A 233 26.28 -5.50 12.79
CA GLY A 233 27.74 -5.44 12.88
C GLY A 233 28.30 -4.07 13.27
N THR A 234 27.53 -2.99 13.07
CA THR A 234 28.02 -1.61 13.23
C THR A 234 27.76 -1.03 14.61
N TYR A 235 26.88 -1.65 15.41
CA TYR A 235 26.67 -1.28 16.82
C TYR A 235 27.92 -1.47 17.69
N SER A 236 28.90 -2.25 17.23
CA SER A 236 30.19 -2.42 17.91
C SER A 236 31.13 -1.21 17.75
N ILE A 237 30.84 -0.26 16.86
CA ILE A 237 31.69 0.91 16.59
C ILE A 237 30.91 2.20 16.93
N PRO A 238 31.34 2.98 17.94
CA PRO A 238 30.68 4.23 18.33
C PRO A 238 30.54 5.22 17.16
N GLY A 239 29.34 5.75 16.95
CA GLY A 239 29.04 6.73 15.89
C GLY A 239 28.78 6.13 14.50
N LEU A 240 29.41 5.00 14.14
CA LEU A 240 29.25 4.36 12.84
C LEU A 240 27.83 3.79 12.65
N GLY A 241 27.30 3.12 13.68
CA GLY A 241 25.93 2.59 13.64
C GLY A 241 24.88 3.67 13.38
N SER A 242 24.97 4.81 14.06
CA SER A 242 24.01 5.93 13.88
C SER A 242 24.11 6.58 12.50
N PHE A 243 25.32 6.70 11.93
CA PHE A 243 25.51 7.20 10.57
C PHE A 243 24.87 6.26 9.54
N ILE A 244 25.10 4.96 9.66
CA ILE A 244 24.56 3.94 8.75
C ILE A 244 23.04 3.86 8.86
N GLU A 245 22.51 3.91 10.08
CA GLU A 245 21.07 3.94 10.35
C GLU A 245 20.41 5.16 9.67
N GLU A 246 21.00 6.37 9.76
CA GLU A 246 20.49 7.54 9.06
C GLU A 246 20.47 7.34 7.53
N GLN A 247 21.52 6.76 6.96
CA GLN A 247 21.62 6.50 5.52
C GLN A 247 20.61 5.43 5.07
N LEU A 248 20.40 4.38 5.86
CA LEU A 248 19.37 3.38 5.62
C LEU A 248 17.98 4.02 5.63
N PHE A 249 17.64 4.80 6.65
CA PHE A 249 16.35 5.46 6.71
C PHE A 249 16.16 6.46 5.56
N ARG A 250 17.23 7.12 5.09
CA ARG A 250 17.17 7.97 3.88
C ARG A 250 16.86 7.15 2.63
N TRP A 251 17.45 5.96 2.50
CA TRP A 251 17.13 5.06 1.41
C TRP A 251 15.68 4.55 1.49
N LEU A 252 15.22 4.09 2.67
CA LEU A 252 13.84 3.62 2.85
C LEU A 252 12.82 4.69 2.47
N ARG A 253 13.04 5.93 2.91
CA ARG A 253 12.18 7.06 2.53
C ARG A 253 12.19 7.33 1.03
N ALA A 254 13.31 7.14 0.34
CA ALA A 254 13.38 7.29 -1.11
C ALA A 254 12.69 6.13 -1.85
N ALA A 255 12.80 4.91 -1.33
CA ALA A 255 12.09 3.74 -1.84
C ALA A 255 10.57 3.92 -1.79
N GLU A 256 10.03 4.52 -0.73
CA GLU A 256 8.61 4.87 -0.62
C GLU A 256 8.16 5.81 -1.75
N LEU A 257 8.98 6.81 -2.10
CA LEU A 257 8.68 7.72 -3.21
C LEU A 257 8.73 7.00 -4.56
N THR A 258 9.67 6.05 -4.74
CA THR A 258 9.69 5.16 -5.90
C THR A 258 8.40 4.35 -6.01
N CYS A 259 7.93 3.77 -4.91
CA CYS A 259 6.71 2.97 -4.87
C CYS A 259 5.45 3.82 -5.11
N ASP A 260 5.41 5.07 -4.65
CA ASP A 260 4.33 6.00 -5.01
C ASP A 260 4.30 6.30 -6.51
N ARG A 261 5.46 6.41 -7.15
CA ARG A 261 5.54 6.55 -8.62
C ARG A 261 5.02 5.31 -9.33
N ALA A 262 5.31 4.11 -8.83
CA ALA A 262 4.72 2.86 -9.33
C ALA A 262 3.19 2.88 -9.22
N ALA A 263 2.66 3.35 -8.08
CA ALA A 263 1.22 3.52 -7.90
C ALA A 263 0.61 4.45 -8.96
N LEU A 264 1.25 5.60 -9.22
CA LEU A 264 0.80 6.55 -10.24
C LEU A 264 0.92 6.02 -11.67
N LEU A 265 1.89 5.16 -11.98
CA LEU A 265 1.94 4.48 -13.27
C LEU A 265 0.72 3.56 -13.47
N VAL A 266 0.33 2.83 -12.43
CA VAL A 266 -0.83 1.93 -12.50
C VAL A 266 -2.13 2.69 -12.61
N VAL A 267 -2.39 3.64 -11.71
CA VAL A 267 -3.71 4.31 -11.67
C VAL A 267 -3.85 5.46 -12.67
N GLN A 268 -2.74 6.03 -13.14
CA GLN A 268 -2.68 7.09 -14.17
C GLN A 268 -3.47 8.36 -13.84
N ASP A 269 -3.81 8.53 -12.56
CA ASP A 269 -4.44 9.73 -12.01
C ASP A 269 -3.78 10.05 -10.66
N PRO A 270 -3.07 11.19 -10.54
CA PRO A 270 -2.42 11.57 -9.28
C PRO A 270 -3.43 11.79 -8.15
N LYS A 271 -4.67 12.21 -8.45
CA LYS A 271 -5.67 12.45 -7.40
C LYS A 271 -6.05 11.17 -6.67
N ILE A 272 -6.03 10.02 -7.36
CA ILE A 272 -6.32 8.72 -6.73
C ILE A 272 -5.23 8.33 -5.73
N VAL A 273 -3.96 8.47 -6.11
CA VAL A 273 -2.83 8.18 -5.21
C VAL A 273 -2.84 9.13 -4.01
N ILE A 274 -3.05 10.42 -4.26
CA ILE A 274 -3.10 11.44 -3.19
C ILE A 274 -4.30 11.20 -2.26
N SER A 275 -5.45 10.80 -2.80
CA SER A 275 -6.64 10.46 -2.01
C SER A 275 -6.40 9.26 -1.12
N ALA A 276 -5.73 8.21 -1.62
CA ALA A 276 -5.33 7.06 -0.81
C ALA A 276 -4.41 7.47 0.34
N LEU A 277 -3.34 8.26 0.08
CA LEU A 277 -2.43 8.76 1.11
C LEU A 277 -3.15 9.61 2.16
N MET A 278 -4.06 10.49 1.74
CA MET A 278 -4.87 11.32 2.62
C MET A 278 -5.77 10.46 3.54
N LYS A 279 -6.46 9.47 2.97
CA LYS A 279 -7.32 8.55 3.74
C LYS A 279 -6.53 7.69 4.71
N LEU A 280 -5.33 7.24 4.34
CA LEU A 280 -4.45 6.51 5.27
C LEU A 280 -3.92 7.39 6.40
N ALA A 281 -3.76 8.71 6.15
CA ALA A 281 -3.26 9.65 7.16
C ALA A 281 -4.30 10.04 8.21
N GLY A 282 -5.59 10.10 7.85
CA GLY A 282 -6.63 10.58 8.78
C GLY A 282 -8.06 10.28 8.37
N GLY A 283 -8.26 9.37 7.41
CA GLY A 283 -9.59 8.96 6.96
C GLY A 283 -10.19 7.86 7.84
N CYS A 284 -11.52 7.84 7.89
CA CYS A 284 -12.31 6.71 8.35
C CYS A 284 -13.54 6.60 7.44
N PRO A 285 -14.20 5.42 7.38
CA PRO A 285 -15.32 5.21 6.46
C PRO A 285 -16.44 6.27 6.56
N SER A 286 -16.69 6.81 7.77
CA SER A 286 -17.72 7.83 8.00
C SER A 286 -17.32 9.26 7.58
N LEU A 287 -16.02 9.54 7.42
CA LEU A 287 -15.50 10.85 7.03
C LEU A 287 -14.94 10.86 5.61
N ALA A 288 -14.74 9.69 4.98
CA ALA A 288 -14.06 9.55 3.69
C ALA A 288 -14.64 10.46 2.58
N ASP A 289 -15.96 10.62 2.55
CA ASP A 289 -16.66 11.46 1.55
C ASP A 289 -16.52 12.97 1.79
N GLN A 290 -16.08 13.39 2.98
CA GLN A 290 -15.87 14.79 3.34
C GLN A 290 -14.43 15.27 3.10
N LEU A 291 -13.52 14.33 2.79
CA LEU A 291 -12.12 14.64 2.57
C LEU A 291 -11.90 15.22 1.16
N SER A 292 -11.05 16.24 1.07
CA SER A 292 -10.73 16.93 -0.18
C SER A 292 -9.26 16.82 -0.52
N VAL A 293 -8.96 16.20 -1.66
CA VAL A 293 -7.60 16.11 -2.24
C VAL A 293 -6.99 17.50 -2.43
N ASP A 294 -7.76 18.46 -2.92
CA ASP A 294 -7.26 19.80 -3.20
C ASP A 294 -6.91 20.55 -1.89
N ALA A 295 -7.70 20.34 -0.82
CA ALA A 295 -7.40 20.88 0.51
C ALA A 295 -6.16 20.22 1.14
N PHE A 296 -5.99 18.90 0.97
CA PHE A 296 -4.82 18.18 1.43
C PHE A 296 -3.54 18.61 0.70
N LEU A 297 -3.63 18.92 -0.61
CA LEU A 297 -2.52 19.52 -1.35
C LEU A 297 -2.20 20.95 -0.90
N GLU A 298 -3.21 21.74 -0.52
CA GLU A 298 -2.97 23.06 0.09
C GLU A 298 -2.29 22.94 1.46
N GLN A 299 -2.65 21.92 2.24
CA GLN A 299 -1.92 21.57 3.47
C GLN A 299 -0.46 21.23 3.19
N ALA A 300 -0.18 20.48 2.12
CA ALA A 300 1.20 20.17 1.73
C ALA A 300 2.00 21.43 1.32
N ARG A 301 1.37 22.38 0.60
CA ARG A 301 1.98 23.67 0.25
C ARG A 301 2.25 24.54 1.48
N SER A 302 1.31 24.60 2.43
CA SER A 302 1.49 25.37 3.67
C SER A 302 2.58 24.76 4.56
N TYR A 303 2.70 23.43 4.60
CA TYR A 303 3.80 22.75 5.30
C TYR A 303 5.18 23.13 4.73
N ASP A 304 5.30 23.23 3.39
CA ASP A 304 6.54 23.68 2.76
C ASP A 304 6.87 25.13 3.09
N ALA A 305 5.88 26.02 3.01
CA ALA A 305 6.05 27.43 3.36
C ALA A 305 6.50 27.58 4.84
N ALA A 306 5.86 26.85 5.76
CA ALA A 306 6.22 26.86 7.18
C ALA A 306 7.61 26.27 7.45
N SER A 307 8.04 25.28 6.68
CA SER A 307 9.36 24.65 6.80
C SER A 307 10.46 25.33 5.97
N SER A 308 10.18 26.47 5.33
CA SER A 308 11.12 27.19 4.46
C SER A 308 12.24 27.93 5.21
N SER A 309 12.05 28.23 6.50
CA SER A 309 13.08 28.87 7.31
C SER A 309 14.20 27.88 7.68
N PRO A 310 15.44 28.32 7.98
CA PRO A 310 16.50 27.41 8.43
C PRO A 310 16.10 26.56 9.64
N VAL A 311 15.36 27.15 10.58
CA VAL A 311 14.80 26.45 11.75
C VAL A 311 13.72 25.46 11.33
N GLY A 312 12.81 25.87 10.43
CA GLY A 312 11.77 25.00 9.87
C GLY A 312 12.34 23.80 9.11
N TRP A 313 13.41 24.01 8.33
CA TRP A 313 14.13 22.95 7.63
C TRP A 313 14.78 21.97 8.61
N TYR A 314 15.41 22.47 9.67
CA TYR A 314 15.98 21.63 10.72
C TYR A 314 14.90 20.79 11.41
N LEU A 315 13.78 21.41 11.81
CA LEU A 315 12.66 20.72 12.47
C LEU A 315 12.03 19.65 11.56
N ARG A 316 11.82 19.97 10.28
CA ARG A 316 11.33 19.03 9.27
C ARG A 316 12.26 17.82 9.14
N ASN A 317 13.57 18.03 9.04
CA ASN A 317 14.53 16.95 8.94
C ASN A 317 14.63 16.14 10.23
N ALA A 318 14.56 16.78 11.41
CA ALA A 318 14.54 16.10 12.69
C ALA A 318 13.32 15.19 12.84
N GLN A 319 12.12 15.66 12.47
CA GLN A 319 10.91 14.85 12.46
C GLN A 319 10.99 13.70 11.45
N THR A 320 11.41 13.99 10.23
CA THR A 320 11.50 12.99 9.15
C THR A 320 12.53 11.90 9.45
N ARG A 321 13.60 12.21 10.19
CA ARG A 321 14.63 11.24 10.60
C ARG A 321 14.10 10.08 11.43
N GLN A 322 13.07 10.31 12.25
CA GLN A 322 12.51 9.31 13.17
C GLN A 322 11.41 8.45 12.52
N LEU A 323 11.00 8.76 11.30
CA LEU A 323 9.91 8.07 10.61
C LEU A 323 10.47 7.06 9.60
N SER A 324 9.92 5.84 9.61
CA SER A 324 10.19 4.79 8.62
C SER A 324 9.59 5.13 7.24
N HIS A 325 8.47 5.84 7.22
CA HIS A 325 7.82 6.35 6.01
C HIS A 325 7.85 7.89 5.99
N PRO A 326 8.03 8.53 4.81
CA PRO A 326 7.89 9.98 4.72
C PRO A 326 6.49 10.45 5.13
N LEU A 327 6.38 11.69 5.61
CA LEU A 327 5.09 12.28 5.97
C LEU A 327 4.11 12.21 4.77
N PRO A 328 2.85 11.80 4.97
CA PRO A 328 1.87 11.67 3.89
C PRO A 328 1.71 12.92 3.02
N VAL A 329 1.74 14.10 3.63
CA VAL A 329 1.68 15.40 2.93
C VAL A 329 2.86 15.61 1.97
N LEU A 330 4.06 15.12 2.32
CA LEU A 330 5.24 15.23 1.45
C LEU A 330 5.17 14.24 0.29
N ARG A 331 4.64 13.04 0.52
CA ARG A 331 4.39 12.02 -0.52
C ARG A 331 3.36 12.51 -1.53
N ALA A 332 2.25 13.07 -1.03
CA ALA A 332 1.20 13.65 -1.89
C ALA A 332 1.76 14.76 -2.80
N ARG A 333 2.60 15.65 -2.24
CA ARG A 333 3.28 16.69 -3.00
C ARG A 333 4.25 16.13 -4.04
N GLU A 334 5.06 15.14 -3.68
CA GLU A 334 6.00 14.49 -4.61
C GLU A 334 5.24 13.88 -5.80
N ILE A 335 4.11 13.23 -5.55
CA ILE A 335 3.27 12.66 -6.61
C ILE A 335 2.67 13.74 -7.51
N ASP A 336 2.15 14.80 -6.91
CA ASP A 336 1.61 15.95 -7.64
C ASP A 336 2.69 16.58 -8.55
N GLN A 337 3.93 16.69 -8.06
CA GLN A 337 5.06 17.19 -8.85
C GLN A 337 5.48 16.21 -9.96
N TRP A 338 5.63 14.92 -9.64
CA TRP A 338 6.07 13.91 -10.59
C TRP A 338 5.05 13.70 -11.72
N ALA A 339 3.74 13.81 -11.44
CA ALA A 339 2.69 13.77 -12.46
C ALA A 339 2.86 14.85 -13.55
N ARG A 340 3.50 15.99 -13.23
CA ARG A 340 3.77 17.07 -14.18
C ARG A 340 5.13 16.94 -14.86
N ASN A 341 6.00 16.08 -14.34
CA ASN A 341 7.37 15.90 -14.77
C ASN A 341 7.45 15.35 -16.22
N PRO A 342 8.38 15.86 -17.06
CA PRO A 342 8.58 15.36 -18.41
C PRO A 342 8.86 13.85 -18.50
N GLN A 343 9.57 13.27 -17.52
CA GLN A 343 9.88 11.85 -17.45
C GLN A 343 8.59 11.01 -17.41
N TYR A 344 7.66 11.34 -16.51
CA TYR A 344 6.38 10.65 -16.41
C TYR A 344 5.55 10.78 -17.69
N LYS A 345 5.49 11.99 -18.25
CA LYS A 345 4.78 12.25 -19.52
C LYS A 345 5.38 11.45 -20.69
N ALA A 346 6.71 11.32 -20.73
CA ALA A 346 7.40 10.51 -21.75
C ALA A 346 7.08 9.01 -21.59
N LEU A 347 7.05 8.49 -20.37
CA LEU A 347 6.66 7.10 -20.10
C LEU A 347 5.22 6.82 -20.57
N LEU A 348 4.28 7.71 -20.24
CA LEU A 348 2.90 7.59 -20.71
C LEU A 348 2.82 7.66 -22.23
N ALA A 349 3.50 8.61 -22.87
CA ALA A 349 3.50 8.75 -24.32
C ALA A 349 4.07 7.50 -25.03
N ARG A 350 5.15 6.92 -24.50
CA ARG A 350 5.74 5.65 -24.96
C ARG A 350 4.71 4.53 -24.88
N ALA A 351 4.02 4.41 -23.75
CA ALA A 351 2.99 3.39 -23.54
C ALA A 351 1.80 3.57 -24.51
N TYR A 352 1.31 4.80 -24.70
CA TYR A 352 0.22 5.10 -25.65
C TYR A 352 0.61 4.72 -27.08
N THR A 353 1.83 5.05 -27.50
CA THR A 353 2.34 4.73 -28.84
C THR A 353 2.40 3.22 -29.05
N ALA A 354 2.89 2.47 -28.06
CA ALA A 354 2.92 1.02 -28.11
C ALA A 354 1.52 0.39 -28.19
N ALA A 355 0.54 0.93 -27.47
CA ALA A 355 -0.84 0.45 -27.49
C ALA A 355 -1.52 0.68 -28.86
N ILE A 356 -1.30 1.85 -29.47
CA ILE A 356 -1.81 2.16 -30.82
C ILE A 356 -1.17 1.23 -31.86
N GLY A 357 0.16 1.06 -31.81
CA GLY A 357 0.90 0.19 -32.73
C GLY A 357 0.42 -1.27 -32.68
N THR A 358 0.06 -1.79 -31.49
CA THR A 358 -0.56 -3.11 -31.38
C THR A 358 -1.94 -3.20 -32.01
N ALA A 359 -2.78 -2.18 -31.84
CA ALA A 359 -4.14 -2.18 -32.37
C ALA A 359 -4.16 -2.12 -33.91
N THR A 360 -3.18 -1.49 -34.53
CA THR A 360 -3.02 -1.47 -36.00
C THR A 360 -2.50 -2.79 -36.57
N SER A 361 -1.67 -3.52 -35.84
CA SER A 361 -1.11 -4.81 -36.31
C SER A 361 -2.13 -5.96 -36.26
N THR A 362 -3.11 -5.90 -35.36
CA THR A 362 -4.14 -6.94 -35.21
C THR A 362 -5.30 -6.83 -36.20
N ASN A 363 -5.38 -5.73 -36.96
CA ASN A 363 -6.48 -5.43 -37.88
C ASN A 363 -6.13 -5.66 -39.37
N ASN A 364 -5.01 -6.31 -39.68
CA ASN A 364 -4.72 -6.71 -41.06
C ASN A 364 -5.32 -8.10 -41.32
N PRO A 365 -6.44 -8.23 -42.07
CA PRO A 365 -6.97 -9.53 -42.43
C PRO A 365 -5.93 -10.23 -43.33
N THR A 366 -5.43 -11.38 -42.87
CA THR A 366 -4.71 -12.30 -43.74
C THR A 366 -5.59 -12.60 -44.96
N PRO A 367 -5.09 -12.46 -46.20
CA PRO A 367 -5.87 -12.81 -47.37
C PRO A 367 -6.19 -14.31 -47.29
N ARG A 368 -7.47 -14.61 -47.18
CA ARG A 368 -8.00 -15.98 -47.15
C ARG A 368 -7.59 -16.64 -48.48
N PRO A 369 -6.92 -17.81 -48.48
CA PRO A 369 -6.59 -18.48 -49.73
C PRO A 369 -7.88 -18.85 -50.46
N THR A 370 -8.03 -18.36 -51.69
CA THR A 370 -9.11 -18.73 -52.60
C THR A 370 -9.06 -20.23 -52.87
N PRO A 371 -10.18 -20.98 -52.78
CA PRO A 371 -10.19 -22.39 -53.11
C PRO A 371 -10.06 -22.56 -54.62
N THR A 372 -8.89 -23.02 -55.07
CA THR A 372 -8.69 -23.45 -56.46
C THR A 372 -9.57 -24.68 -56.71
N SER A 373 -10.45 -24.57 -57.69
CA SER A 373 -11.33 -25.63 -58.16
C SER A 373 -10.51 -26.81 -58.68
N ALA A 374 -10.48 -27.92 -57.95
CA ALA A 374 -9.92 -29.17 -58.44
C ALA A 374 -10.90 -29.78 -59.45
N LEU A 375 -10.64 -29.56 -60.73
CA LEU A 375 -11.26 -30.29 -61.82
C LEU A 375 -10.81 -31.76 -61.74
N LEU A 376 -11.79 -32.65 -61.58
CA LEU A 376 -11.66 -34.08 -61.84
C LEU A 376 -11.27 -34.30 -63.30
N ILE A 377 -10.08 -34.87 -63.54
CA ILE A 377 -9.78 -35.59 -64.77
C ILE A 377 -9.72 -37.08 -64.42
N LYS A 378 -10.75 -37.80 -64.86
CA LYS A 378 -10.73 -39.25 -65.10
C LYS A 378 -10.18 -39.49 -66.52
N GLN A 379 -9.66 -40.70 -66.72
CA GLN A 379 -9.10 -41.32 -67.94
C GLN A 379 -7.58 -41.09 -68.05
N SER A 380 -6.73 -42.11 -68.23
CA SER A 380 -6.90 -43.50 -68.70
C SER A 380 -5.87 -44.41 -68.05
#